data_AF-A0A3C1LQM3-F1
#
_entry.id   AF-A0A3C1LQM3-F1
#
_cell.length_a   1.000
_cell.length_b   1.000
_cell.length_c   1.000
_cell.angle_alpha   90.00
_cell.angle_beta   90.00
_cell.angle_gamma   90.00
#
_symmetry.space_group_name_H-M   'P 1'
#
loop_
_entity.id
_entity.type
_entity.pdbx_description
1 polymer ?
#
loop_
_entity_poly.entity_id
_entity_poly.type
_entity_poly.pdbx_seq_one_letter_code
_entity_poly.pdbx_strand_id
1 'polypeptide(L)'
;MKRILVVAIVIIMCISMAFAAETVNSKTFPLTSDLYELMDDLYSLQGLARPSTSRPWSQSEAELIFSRVDASGLSKVQQSIYERIQDILDEGMRWDFGEYGLGGKIDLAFEAYLHTNDVDFEEFSTTYAFQHDFVTDADWVRGFEERRPLAKASMDFSISDFFYTYCDMQYGYGRVTKYDKFVRLNEDKSGDLDLVTSDGYIGSYLMDDGSHMMLWSAQYSKKFATNVLPASAHFDFIWPKRAILAVGGEKWSLQYGRDRLEIGNSTAGNMLVDNHTDFHDYLSATFYSSGFKYQWINLFMNGITNNGEVRTDDTRIYMIHTLEFRPISKLSFIISEDVMYKVSSDGNDPQVVDLSFINPAFIYHNLNNRSMFNAI
;
A
#
# COMPACT_ATOMS: atom_id res chain seq x y z
N MET A 1 22.17 4.66 -34.96
CA MET A 1 22.24 6.13 -34.77
C MET A 1 20.86 6.80 -34.80
N LYS A 2 20.06 6.68 -35.87
CA LYS A 2 18.73 7.34 -35.96
C LYS A 2 17.73 6.93 -34.85
N ARG A 3 17.69 5.65 -34.45
CA ARG A 3 16.82 5.15 -33.37
C ARG A 3 17.21 5.68 -31.98
N ILE A 4 18.51 5.79 -31.70
CA ILE A 4 19.03 6.34 -30.43
C ILE A 4 18.72 7.84 -30.34
N LEU A 5 18.87 8.58 -31.44
CA LEU A 5 18.52 10.00 -31.52
C LEU A 5 17.01 10.24 -31.28
N VAL A 6 16.14 9.41 -31.86
CA VAL A 6 14.69 9.50 -31.64
C VAL A 6 14.34 9.20 -30.19
N VAL A 7 14.92 8.16 -29.60
CA VAL A 7 14.73 7.86 -28.16
C VAL A 7 15.22 9.00 -27.28
N ALA A 8 16.39 9.57 -27.56
CA ALA A 8 16.91 10.72 -26.82
C ALA A 8 16.01 11.96 -26.97
N ILE A 9 15.49 12.24 -28.17
CA ILE A 9 14.56 13.36 -28.41
C ILE A 9 13.23 13.13 -27.67
N VAL A 10 12.70 11.91 -27.66
CA VAL A 10 11.48 11.57 -26.92
C VAL A 10 11.72 11.72 -25.43
N ILE A 11 12.85 11.24 -24.89
CA ILE A 11 13.23 11.43 -23.49
C ILE A 11 13.36 12.92 -23.16
N ILE A 12 14.04 13.70 -24.00
CA ILE A 12 14.19 15.16 -23.80
C ILE A 12 12.83 15.87 -23.89
N MET A 13 11.94 15.46 -24.80
CA MET A 13 10.58 16.01 -24.88
C MET A 13 9.76 15.67 -23.62
N CYS A 14 9.77 14.42 -23.17
CA CYS A 14 9.11 14.00 -21.94
C CYS A 14 9.66 14.75 -20.72
N ILE A 15 10.98 14.95 -20.64
CA ILE A 15 11.64 15.73 -19.59
C ILE A 15 11.26 17.22 -19.69
N SER A 16 11.18 17.79 -20.90
CA SER A 16 10.79 19.20 -21.08
C SER A 16 9.32 19.46 -20.72
N MET A 17 8.43 18.48 -20.88
CA MET A 17 7.03 18.59 -20.42
C MET A 17 6.93 18.53 -18.89
N ALA A 18 7.77 17.73 -18.23
CA ALA A 18 7.90 17.72 -16.78
C ALA A 18 8.35 19.08 -16.21
N PHE A 19 9.23 19.80 -16.91
CA PHE A 19 9.66 21.15 -16.52
C PHE A 19 8.71 22.29 -16.93
N ALA A 20 7.70 22.01 -17.76
CA ALA A 20 6.70 22.98 -18.20
C ALA A 20 5.38 22.89 -17.42
N ALA A 21 5.25 21.91 -16.52
CA ALA A 21 4.14 21.87 -15.58
C ALA A 21 4.23 23.07 -14.63
N GLU A 22 3.13 23.79 -14.46
CA GLU A 22 3.00 24.78 -13.39
C GLU A 22 3.37 24.16 -12.03
N THR A 23 3.87 24.98 -11.11
CA THR A 23 4.28 24.62 -9.73
C THR A 23 3.18 23.83 -9.03
N VAL A 24 3.36 22.51 -8.88
CA VAL A 24 2.33 21.60 -8.39
C VAL A 24 2.96 20.53 -7.52
N ASN A 25 2.54 20.42 -6.25
CA ASN A 25 3.23 19.65 -5.23
C ASN A 25 2.96 18.13 -5.35
N SER A 26 4.01 17.37 -5.63
CA SER A 26 3.99 15.93 -5.85
C SER A 26 4.10 15.09 -4.57
N LYS A 27 4.12 15.73 -3.39
CA LYS A 27 4.13 15.05 -2.08
C LYS A 27 2.97 14.08 -1.96
N THR A 28 3.24 12.83 -1.57
CA THR A 28 2.20 11.82 -1.33
C THR A 28 1.93 11.67 0.16
N PHE A 29 0.67 11.85 0.57
CA PHE A 29 0.26 11.69 1.97
C PHE A 29 0.17 10.20 2.36
N PRO A 30 0.86 9.72 3.41
CA PRO A 30 0.75 8.33 3.86
C PRO A 30 -0.67 8.05 4.38
N LEU A 31 -1.16 6.82 4.26
CA LEU A 31 -2.47 6.40 4.79
C LEU A 31 -2.65 6.68 6.29
N THR A 32 -1.56 6.82 7.05
CA THR A 32 -1.60 7.18 8.47
C THR A 32 -1.80 8.68 8.73
N SER A 33 -2.01 9.50 7.69
CA SER A 33 -2.27 10.93 7.82
C SER A 33 -3.71 11.19 8.26
N ASP A 34 -3.88 12.03 9.28
CA ASP A 34 -5.20 12.50 9.76
C ASP A 34 -6.00 13.23 8.67
N LEU A 35 -5.34 13.67 7.59
CA LEU A 35 -5.94 14.32 6.44
C LEU A 35 -7.17 13.57 5.91
N TYR A 36 -7.08 12.24 5.82
CA TYR A 36 -8.15 11.43 5.22
C TYR A 36 -9.43 11.44 6.07
N GLU A 37 -9.30 11.22 7.37
CA GLU A 37 -10.42 11.23 8.31
C GLU A 37 -11.04 12.63 8.40
N LEU A 38 -10.20 13.67 8.54
CA LEU A 38 -10.66 15.06 8.56
C LEU A 38 -11.41 15.43 7.27
N MET A 39 -10.91 14.97 6.11
CA MET A 39 -11.56 15.24 4.84
C MET A 39 -12.90 14.53 4.68
N ASP A 40 -12.97 13.26 5.09
CA ASP A 40 -14.22 12.50 5.11
C ASP A 40 -15.26 13.15 6.03
N ASP A 41 -14.85 13.57 7.21
CA ASP A 41 -15.70 14.25 8.19
C ASP A 41 -16.22 15.58 7.66
N LEU A 42 -15.33 16.43 7.13
CA LEU A 42 -15.72 17.74 6.60
C LEU A 42 -16.71 17.61 5.45
N TYR A 43 -16.47 16.68 4.53
CA TYR A 43 -17.37 16.37 3.43
C TYR A 43 -18.73 15.88 3.92
N SER A 44 -18.74 14.97 4.90
CA SER A 44 -19.94 14.42 5.50
C SER A 44 -20.77 15.51 6.18
N LEU A 45 -20.12 16.39 6.95
CA LEU A 45 -20.77 17.52 7.63
C LEU A 45 -21.31 18.58 6.66
N GLN A 46 -20.70 18.73 5.47
CA GLN A 46 -21.17 19.63 4.41
C GLN A 46 -22.24 18.99 3.51
N GLY A 47 -22.55 17.69 3.71
CA GLY A 47 -23.49 16.96 2.87
C GLY A 47 -23.02 16.80 1.42
N LEU A 48 -21.69 16.72 1.22
CA LEU A 48 -21.05 16.43 -0.05
C LEU A 48 -20.93 14.91 -0.25
N ALA A 49 -20.85 14.46 -1.49
CA ALA A 49 -20.42 13.09 -1.78
C ALA A 49 -18.95 12.94 -1.37
N ARG A 50 -18.64 11.84 -0.67
CA ARG A 50 -17.31 11.53 -0.11
C ARG A 50 -16.16 11.89 -1.06
N PRO A 51 -15.00 12.30 -0.54
CA PRO A 51 -13.81 12.53 -1.35
C PRO A 51 -13.37 11.21 -2.03
N SER A 52 -12.37 11.29 -2.92
CA SER A 52 -11.93 10.11 -3.67
C SER A 52 -11.51 8.99 -2.72
N THR A 53 -12.07 7.80 -2.90
CA THR A 53 -11.81 6.67 -2.01
C THR A 53 -10.59 5.83 -2.41
N SER A 54 -9.82 6.34 -3.37
CA SER A 54 -8.62 5.68 -3.88
C SER A 54 -7.40 6.44 -3.35
N ARG A 55 -6.77 5.88 -2.30
CA ARG A 55 -5.71 6.49 -1.49
C ARG A 55 -4.41 5.68 -1.65
N PRO A 56 -3.22 6.32 -1.56
CA PRO A 56 -2.98 7.67 -1.09
C PRO A 56 -3.15 8.76 -2.17
N TRP A 57 -3.40 9.99 -1.73
CA TRP A 57 -3.47 11.17 -2.60
C TRP A 57 -2.12 11.88 -2.71
N SER A 58 -1.85 12.42 -3.90
CA SER A 58 -0.86 13.49 -4.04
C SER A 58 -1.38 14.77 -3.38
N GLN A 59 -0.48 15.67 -2.99
CA GLN A 59 -0.86 16.92 -2.33
C GLN A 59 -1.79 17.75 -3.22
N SER A 60 -1.47 17.81 -4.50
CA SER A 60 -2.25 18.55 -5.49
C SER A 60 -3.65 17.97 -5.71
N GLU A 61 -3.77 16.65 -5.63
CA GLU A 61 -5.07 15.99 -5.63
C GLU A 61 -5.86 16.32 -4.35
N ALA A 62 -5.20 16.29 -3.19
CA ALA A 62 -5.82 16.62 -1.92
C ALA A 62 -6.28 18.09 -1.86
N GLU A 63 -5.49 19.02 -2.40
CA GLU A 63 -5.83 20.44 -2.54
C GLU A 63 -7.05 20.62 -3.45
N LEU A 64 -7.10 19.93 -4.60
CA LEU A 64 -8.27 19.94 -5.47
C LEU A 64 -9.51 19.32 -4.82
N ILE A 65 -9.32 18.33 -3.94
CA ILE A 65 -10.40 17.77 -3.13
C ILE A 65 -10.88 18.83 -2.13
N PHE A 66 -9.97 19.40 -1.36
CA PHE A 66 -10.28 20.39 -0.34
C PHE A 66 -10.94 21.66 -0.91
N SER A 67 -10.52 22.11 -2.10
CA SER A 67 -11.05 23.30 -2.76
C SER A 67 -12.54 23.21 -3.13
N ARG A 68 -13.16 22.03 -3.03
CA ARG A 68 -14.60 21.84 -3.28
C ARG A 68 -15.46 22.26 -2.08
N VAL A 69 -14.86 22.45 -0.91
CA VAL A 69 -15.56 22.89 0.29
C VAL A 69 -15.63 24.43 0.33
N ASP A 70 -16.84 24.96 0.48
CA ASP A 70 -17.05 26.41 0.64
C ASP A 70 -16.81 26.83 2.10
N ALA A 71 -15.74 27.61 2.32
CA ALA A 71 -15.36 28.09 3.64
C ALA A 71 -16.34 29.14 4.22
N SER A 72 -17.15 29.82 3.39
CA SER A 72 -17.96 30.95 3.83
C SER A 72 -19.18 30.57 4.68
N GLY A 73 -19.61 29.30 4.62
CA GLY A 73 -20.79 28.78 5.30
C GLY A 73 -20.51 27.84 6.47
N LEU A 74 -19.27 27.73 6.93
CA LEU A 74 -18.88 26.74 7.93
C LEU A 74 -19.33 27.13 9.35
N SER A 75 -19.88 26.16 10.08
CA SER A 75 -20.05 26.27 11.53
C SER A 75 -18.70 26.30 12.24
N LYS A 76 -18.65 26.70 13.52
CA LYS A 76 -17.40 26.75 14.30
C LYS A 76 -16.63 25.42 14.34
N VAL A 77 -17.35 24.30 14.41
CA VAL A 77 -16.73 22.96 14.42
C VAL A 77 -16.15 22.64 13.04
N GLN A 78 -16.90 22.89 11.97
CA GLN A 78 -16.43 22.67 10.59
C GLN A 78 -15.25 23.58 10.24
N GLN A 79 -15.26 24.82 10.72
CA GLN A 79 -14.17 25.77 10.55
C GLN A 79 -12.88 25.24 11.19
N SER A 80 -12.95 24.67 12.39
CA SER A 80 -11.79 24.06 13.05
C SER A 80 -11.24 22.85 12.29
N ILE A 81 -12.10 22.03 11.66
CA ILE A 81 -11.67 20.91 10.80
C ILE A 81 -11.03 21.45 9.53
N TYR A 82 -11.65 22.46 8.91
CA TYR A 82 -11.14 23.13 7.71
C TYR A 82 -9.74 23.71 7.92
N GLU A 83 -9.56 24.47 9.00
CA GLU A 83 -8.26 25.05 9.38
C GLU A 83 -7.21 23.96 9.63
N ARG A 84 -7.58 22.86 10.29
CA ARG A 84 -6.68 21.73 10.52
C ARG A 84 -6.24 21.05 9.23
N ILE A 85 -7.14 20.89 8.25
CA ILE A 85 -6.80 20.35 6.94
C ILE A 85 -5.88 21.31 6.19
N GLN A 86 -6.19 22.60 6.23
CA GLN A 86 -5.37 23.63 5.62
C GLN A 86 -3.95 23.62 6.20
N ASP A 87 -3.79 23.53 7.53
CA ASP A 87 -2.47 23.41 8.17
C ASP A 87 -1.66 22.20 7.66
N ILE A 88 -2.32 21.06 7.40
CA ILE A 88 -1.67 19.84 6.88
C ILE A 88 -1.26 20.02 5.40
N LEU A 89 -2.10 20.65 4.59
CA LEU A 89 -1.81 20.89 3.17
C LEU A 89 -0.72 21.96 2.99
N ASP A 90 -0.74 22.99 3.82
CA ASP A 90 0.24 24.08 3.81
C ASP A 90 1.57 23.67 4.48
N GLU A 91 1.64 22.48 5.12
CA GLU A 91 2.87 21.93 5.70
C GLU A 91 3.87 21.54 4.60
N GLY A 92 4.74 22.50 4.27
CA GLY A 92 5.89 22.29 3.38
C GLY A 92 6.98 21.40 3.99
N MET A 93 8.11 21.32 3.28
CA MET A 93 9.27 20.57 3.76
C MET A 93 9.91 21.26 4.96
N ARG A 94 10.46 20.47 5.89
CA ARG A 94 11.07 21.00 7.13
C ARG A 94 12.20 22.00 6.86
N TRP A 95 13.03 21.70 5.86
CA TRP A 95 14.06 22.60 5.36
C TRP A 95 13.75 22.93 3.91
N ASP A 96 13.47 24.20 3.65
CA ASP A 96 13.19 24.71 2.31
C ASP A 96 14.34 25.61 1.85
N PHE A 97 14.87 25.30 0.67
CA PHE A 97 15.96 25.99 0.00
C PHE A 97 15.51 26.63 -1.33
N GLY A 98 14.22 26.89 -1.49
CA GLY A 98 13.60 27.45 -2.69
C GLY A 98 13.25 26.36 -3.70
N GLU A 99 14.20 25.98 -4.55
CA GLU A 99 13.97 24.90 -5.53
C GLU A 99 14.15 23.49 -4.94
N TYR A 100 14.55 23.37 -3.68
CA TYR A 100 14.78 22.08 -3.04
C TYR A 100 14.19 22.09 -1.65
N GLY A 101 13.47 21.02 -1.31
CA GLY A 101 13.00 20.76 0.04
C GLY A 101 13.63 19.50 0.59
N LEU A 102 13.99 19.51 1.86
CA LEU A 102 14.48 18.34 2.58
C LEU A 102 13.74 18.24 3.90
N GLY A 103 13.34 17.03 4.26
CA GLY A 103 12.87 16.71 5.59
C GLY A 103 13.58 15.49 6.14
N GLY A 104 13.58 15.46 7.47
CA GLY A 104 14.22 14.43 8.26
C GLY A 104 13.50 14.31 9.58
N LYS A 105 13.07 13.09 9.89
CA LYS A 105 12.28 12.79 11.09
C LYS A 105 12.80 11.52 11.74
N ILE A 106 12.83 11.53 13.08
CA ILE A 106 13.00 10.34 13.89
C ILE A 106 11.80 10.26 14.82
N ASP A 107 10.97 9.25 14.61
CA ASP A 107 9.86 8.90 15.48
C ASP A 107 10.34 7.84 16.47
N LEU A 108 10.10 8.08 17.76
CA LEU A 108 10.34 7.11 18.82
C LEU A 108 8.99 6.75 19.43
N ALA A 109 8.69 5.46 19.53
CA ALA A 109 7.46 4.97 20.12
C ALA A 109 7.76 3.87 21.14
N PHE A 110 7.14 3.95 22.31
CA PHE A 110 7.17 2.87 23.28
C PHE A 110 5.75 2.31 23.41
N GLU A 111 5.60 1.01 23.12
CA GLU A 111 4.33 0.31 23.21
C GLU A 111 4.45 -0.89 24.14
N ALA A 112 3.41 -1.13 24.93
CA ALA A 112 3.31 -2.24 25.85
C ALA A 112 1.92 -2.89 25.75
N TYR A 113 1.90 -4.22 25.76
CA TYR A 113 0.73 -5.05 25.56
C TYR A 113 0.63 -6.07 26.68
N LEU A 114 -0.57 -6.24 27.21
CA LEU A 114 -0.88 -7.14 28.32
C LEU A 114 -2.14 -7.93 27.99
N HIS A 115 -2.11 -9.23 28.26
CA HIS A 115 -3.31 -10.07 28.25
C HIS A 115 -3.27 -11.05 29.43
N THR A 116 -4.44 -11.50 29.89
CA THR A 116 -4.58 -12.40 31.04
C THR A 116 -4.87 -13.84 30.65
N ASN A 117 -5.09 -14.11 29.36
CA ASN A 117 -5.39 -15.44 28.85
C ASN A 117 -4.27 -16.43 29.22
N ASP A 118 -4.66 -17.63 29.59
CA ASP A 118 -3.74 -18.72 29.86
C ASP A 118 -3.39 -19.38 28.53
N VAL A 119 -2.13 -19.18 28.13
CA VAL A 119 -1.54 -19.73 26.90
C VAL A 119 -0.43 -20.65 27.35
N ASP A 120 -0.76 -21.90 27.67
CA ASP A 120 0.23 -22.93 28.01
C ASP A 120 0.64 -23.68 26.73
N PHE A 121 1.87 -23.43 26.29
CA PHE A 121 2.41 -23.98 25.05
C PHE A 121 2.88 -25.44 25.17
N GLU A 122 3.09 -25.97 26.38
CA GLU A 122 3.60 -27.34 26.56
C GLU A 122 2.61 -28.43 26.05
N GLU A 123 1.36 -28.08 25.77
CA GLU A 123 0.32 -28.97 25.23
C GLU A 123 -0.11 -28.62 23.78
N PHE A 124 0.70 -27.83 23.05
CA PHE A 124 0.33 -27.32 21.73
C PHE A 124 0.48 -28.36 20.62
N SER A 125 -0.60 -29.10 20.33
CA SER A 125 -0.76 -29.90 19.09
C SER A 125 -1.43 -29.08 17.99
N THR A 126 -1.27 -29.46 16.72
CA THR A 126 -1.93 -28.80 15.57
C THR A 126 -3.46 -28.74 15.70
N THR A 127 -4.07 -29.62 16.51
CA THR A 127 -5.50 -29.60 16.83
C THR A 127 -5.89 -28.52 17.84
N TYR A 128 -4.97 -28.14 18.74
CA TYR A 128 -5.22 -27.17 19.83
C TYR A 128 -4.94 -25.73 19.43
N ALA A 129 -4.15 -25.51 18.37
CA ALA A 129 -3.78 -24.17 17.95
C ALA A 129 -4.93 -23.26 17.55
N PHE A 130 -6.03 -23.82 17.07
CA PHE A 130 -7.24 -23.07 16.71
C PHE A 130 -8.17 -22.81 17.91
N GLN A 131 -7.78 -23.22 19.13
CA GLN A 131 -8.58 -23.08 20.35
C GLN A 131 -8.05 -22.03 21.34
N HIS A 132 -6.89 -21.42 21.07
CA HIS A 132 -6.28 -20.44 21.96
C HIS A 132 -6.24 -19.05 21.34
N ASP A 133 -6.70 -18.06 22.09
CA ASP A 133 -6.56 -16.65 21.75
C ASP A 133 -5.15 -16.14 22.12
N PHE A 134 -4.73 -15.05 21.46
CA PHE A 134 -3.46 -14.36 21.67
C PHE A 134 -2.23 -15.22 21.36
N VAL A 135 -2.28 -16.02 20.30
CA VAL A 135 -1.13 -16.83 19.82
C VAL A 135 -0.49 -16.23 18.56
N THR A 136 -1.23 -15.45 17.79
CA THR A 136 -0.77 -14.78 16.55
C THR A 136 -1.08 -13.28 16.59
N ASP A 137 -0.59 -12.53 15.60
CA ASP A 137 -0.91 -11.11 15.41
C ASP A 137 -2.40 -10.86 15.19
N ALA A 138 -3.09 -11.77 14.51
CA ALA A 138 -4.51 -11.64 14.18
C ALA A 138 -5.45 -11.69 15.40
N ASP A 139 -4.99 -12.30 16.51
CA ASP A 139 -5.79 -12.39 17.74
C ASP A 139 -5.81 -11.06 18.52
N TRP A 140 -4.92 -10.13 18.18
CA TRP A 140 -4.84 -8.84 18.84
C TRP A 140 -5.69 -7.81 18.09
N VAL A 141 -6.41 -6.98 18.85
CA VAL A 141 -7.06 -5.77 18.31
C VAL A 141 -6.06 -4.88 17.57
N ARG A 142 -4.81 -4.83 18.07
CA ARG A 142 -3.67 -4.23 17.37
C ARG A 142 -2.70 -5.30 16.89
N GLY A 143 -2.89 -5.71 15.64
CA GLY A 143 -2.05 -6.67 14.92
C GLY A 143 -0.69 -6.08 14.50
N PHE A 144 0.04 -6.81 13.66
CA PHE A 144 1.42 -6.44 13.30
C PHE A 144 1.49 -5.09 12.57
N GLU A 145 0.62 -4.89 11.60
CA GLU A 145 0.59 -3.73 10.70
C GLU A 145 0.20 -2.42 11.42
N GLU A 146 -0.36 -2.51 12.63
CA GLU A 146 -0.81 -1.37 13.45
C GLU A 146 0.15 -1.00 14.59
N ARG A 147 1.06 -1.91 14.95
CA ARG A 147 2.05 -1.69 16.01
C ARG A 147 3.16 -0.78 15.51
N ARG A 148 3.60 0.15 16.35
CA ARG A 148 4.67 1.08 15.99
C ARG A 148 6.05 0.46 16.25
N PRO A 149 7.01 0.60 15.32
CA PRO A 149 8.39 0.25 15.61
C PRO A 149 8.92 1.12 16.76
N LEU A 150 9.91 0.63 17.49
CA LEU A 150 10.55 1.39 18.58
C LEU A 150 11.13 2.71 18.07
N ALA A 151 11.77 2.66 16.91
CA ALA A 151 12.27 3.84 16.22
C ALA A 151 11.98 3.77 14.72
N LYS A 152 11.66 4.90 14.11
CA LYS A 152 11.55 5.07 12.66
C LYS A 152 12.29 6.32 12.26
N ALA A 153 13.30 6.17 11.40
CA ALA A 153 13.96 7.29 10.75
C ALA A 153 13.37 7.43 9.35
N SER A 154 13.07 8.66 8.93
CA SER A 154 12.62 8.94 7.57
C SER A 154 13.30 10.17 7.00
N MET A 155 13.44 10.15 5.68
CA MET A 155 13.92 11.25 4.89
C MET A 155 12.97 11.46 3.72
N ASP A 156 12.68 12.72 3.44
CA ASP A 156 11.92 13.17 2.30
C ASP A 156 12.65 14.30 1.61
N PHE A 157 12.56 14.32 0.29
CA PHE A 157 13.24 15.29 -0.55
C PHE A 157 12.35 15.68 -1.71
N SER A 158 12.30 16.98 -2.01
CA SER A 158 11.57 17.52 -3.15
C SER A 158 12.48 18.38 -4.02
N ILE A 159 12.21 18.37 -5.32
CA ILE A 159 12.80 19.31 -6.27
C ILE A 159 11.66 20.12 -6.86
N SER A 160 11.65 21.41 -6.54
CA SER A 160 10.52 22.29 -6.74
C SER A 160 9.26 21.59 -6.20
N ASP A 161 8.15 21.75 -6.90
CA ASP A 161 6.92 21.06 -6.58
C ASP A 161 6.75 19.78 -7.43
N PHE A 162 7.45 19.68 -8.57
CA PHE A 162 7.32 18.61 -9.56
C PHE A 162 7.79 17.22 -9.08
N PHE A 163 8.80 17.14 -8.22
CA PHE A 163 9.39 15.86 -7.80
C PHE A 163 9.37 15.72 -6.29
N TYR A 164 8.98 14.55 -5.81
CA TYR A 164 9.02 14.18 -4.42
C TYR A 164 9.53 12.75 -4.25
N THR A 165 10.37 12.53 -3.25
CA THR A 165 10.75 11.20 -2.81
C THR A 165 10.73 11.10 -1.30
N TYR A 166 10.36 9.92 -0.80
CA TYR A 166 10.33 9.58 0.62
C TYR A 166 10.96 8.21 0.81
N CYS A 167 11.67 8.00 1.90
CA CYS A 167 12.13 6.68 2.32
C CYS A 167 12.16 6.58 3.85
N ASP A 168 11.82 5.41 4.38
CA ASP A 168 11.95 5.11 5.80
C ASP A 168 12.86 3.91 6.13
N MET A 169 13.35 3.92 7.36
CA MET A 169 14.03 2.81 8.00
C MET A 169 13.45 2.64 9.39
N GLN A 170 13.09 1.41 9.76
CA GLN A 170 12.41 1.10 11.00
C GLN A 170 13.24 0.15 11.85
N TYR A 171 13.26 0.40 13.15
CA TYR A 171 13.79 -0.49 14.18
C TYR A 171 12.63 -1.00 15.01
N GLY A 172 12.13 -2.18 14.63
CA GLY A 172 10.96 -2.81 15.22
C GLY A 172 10.98 -4.32 15.03
N TYR A 173 9.99 -4.98 15.62
CA TYR A 173 9.78 -6.42 15.46
C TYR A 173 9.45 -6.72 14.00
N GLY A 174 9.99 -7.81 13.47
CA GLY A 174 9.45 -8.42 12.25
C GLY A 174 8.14 -9.15 12.54
N ARG A 175 7.29 -9.33 11.51
CA ARG A 175 6.04 -10.09 11.64
C ARG A 175 6.29 -11.50 12.17
N VAL A 176 7.39 -12.06 11.67
CA VAL A 176 7.81 -13.44 11.90
C VAL A 176 9.28 -13.48 12.29
N THR A 177 9.60 -14.39 13.20
CA THR A 177 10.92 -14.61 13.78
C THR A 177 11.26 -16.09 13.81
N LYS A 178 12.54 -16.42 13.96
CA LYS A 178 13.01 -17.81 14.08
C LYS A 178 12.46 -18.59 15.29
N TYR A 179 11.83 -17.89 16.23
CA TYR A 179 11.26 -18.50 17.43
C TYR A 179 9.80 -18.92 17.25
N ASP A 180 9.17 -18.47 16.16
CA ASP A 180 7.79 -18.77 15.85
C ASP A 180 7.63 -20.21 15.37
N LYS A 181 6.40 -20.71 15.45
CA LYS A 181 6.06 -22.08 15.07
C LYS A 181 5.11 -22.05 13.89
N PHE A 182 5.39 -22.92 12.94
CA PHE A 182 4.63 -23.04 11.72
C PHE A 182 4.04 -24.44 11.61
N VAL A 183 2.92 -24.54 10.92
CA VAL A 183 2.36 -25.82 10.49
C VAL A 183 2.40 -25.90 8.98
N ARG A 184 2.84 -27.06 8.49
CA ARG A 184 2.79 -27.39 7.08
C ARG A 184 1.33 -27.54 6.66
N LEU A 185 0.97 -26.81 5.62
CA LEU A 185 -0.29 -26.97 4.93
C LEU A 185 -0.14 -28.17 3.99
N ASN A 186 -0.61 -29.33 4.42
CA ASN A 186 -0.59 -30.53 3.57
C ASN A 186 -1.73 -30.46 2.54
N GLU A 187 -1.45 -30.82 1.29
CA GLU A 187 -2.43 -31.04 0.22
C GLU A 187 -3.30 -32.33 0.42
N ASP A 188 -3.28 -32.97 1.59
CA ASP A 188 -3.77 -34.34 1.71
C ASP A 188 -5.30 -34.49 1.93
N LYS A 189 -5.99 -34.76 0.81
CA LYS A 189 -6.95 -35.87 0.58
C LYS A 189 -8.16 -36.05 1.50
N SER A 190 -8.58 -35.06 2.28
CA SER A 190 -9.79 -35.18 3.11
C SER A 190 -10.83 -34.07 2.96
N GLY A 191 -10.64 -33.11 2.05
CA GLY A 191 -11.73 -32.23 1.60
C GLY A 191 -12.35 -31.32 2.66
N ASP A 192 -11.72 -31.14 3.83
CA ASP A 192 -12.29 -30.36 4.96
C ASP A 192 -11.49 -29.10 5.34
N LEU A 193 -10.57 -28.65 4.49
CA LEU A 193 -10.03 -27.29 4.52
C LEU A 193 -10.26 -26.63 3.16
N ASP A 194 -11.45 -26.08 2.99
CA ASP A 194 -12.01 -25.51 1.75
C ASP A 194 -11.42 -24.12 1.41
N LEU A 195 -10.10 -23.94 1.58
CA LEU A 195 -9.38 -22.68 1.36
C LEU A 195 -8.14 -22.84 0.46
N VAL A 196 -8.09 -23.93 -0.32
CA VAL A 196 -7.01 -24.19 -1.28
C VAL A 196 -7.33 -23.52 -2.61
N THR A 197 -6.78 -22.33 -2.87
CA THR A 197 -6.56 -21.87 -4.25
C THR A 197 -5.19 -22.39 -4.71
N SER A 198 -5.00 -22.59 -6.03
CA SER A 198 -3.80 -23.17 -6.64
C SER A 198 -2.49 -22.39 -6.41
N ASP A 199 -2.55 -21.26 -5.68
CA ASP A 199 -1.53 -20.22 -5.70
C ASP A 199 -0.89 -19.96 -4.32
N GLY A 200 -1.21 -20.78 -3.30
CA GLY A 200 -0.68 -20.62 -1.94
C GLY A 200 -1.33 -19.46 -1.17
N TYR A 201 -1.50 -19.63 0.13
CA TYR A 201 -2.33 -18.77 0.98
C TYR A 201 -1.75 -17.35 1.18
N ILE A 202 -2.65 -16.38 1.39
CA ILE A 202 -2.35 -15.10 2.05
C ILE A 202 -1.83 -15.42 3.47
N GLY A 203 -0.58 -15.04 3.78
CA GLY A 203 0.04 -15.31 5.08
C GLY A 203 0.73 -16.67 5.21
N SER A 204 0.93 -17.41 4.11
CA SER A 204 1.77 -18.61 4.10
C SER A 204 3.19 -18.33 3.59
N TYR A 205 4.14 -19.09 4.13
CA TYR A 205 5.55 -19.09 3.79
C TYR A 205 5.88 -20.39 3.07
N LEU A 206 6.53 -20.32 1.91
CA LEU A 206 6.99 -21.51 1.23
C LEU A 206 8.33 -21.96 1.84
N MET A 207 8.38 -23.19 2.35
CA MET A 207 9.57 -23.84 2.89
C MET A 207 9.92 -25.08 2.06
N ASP A 208 11.09 -25.71 2.31
CA ASP A 208 11.62 -26.87 1.56
C ASP A 208 10.60 -28.01 1.39
N ASP A 209 9.74 -28.20 2.38
CA ASP A 209 8.75 -29.25 2.40
C ASP A 209 7.33 -28.75 2.10
N GLY A 210 7.12 -27.48 1.74
CA GLY A 210 5.84 -26.98 1.24
C GLY A 210 5.37 -25.68 1.89
N SER A 211 4.12 -25.30 1.65
CA SER A 211 3.52 -24.09 2.22
C SER A 211 3.28 -24.25 3.71
N HIS A 212 3.63 -23.24 4.48
CA HIS A 212 3.52 -23.21 5.93
C HIS A 212 2.74 -21.98 6.37
N MET A 213 1.86 -22.11 7.36
CA MET A 213 1.26 -20.96 8.03
C MET A 213 1.84 -20.80 9.42
N MET A 214 1.98 -19.55 9.89
CA MET A 214 2.34 -19.29 11.29
C MET A 214 1.16 -19.68 12.18
N LEU A 215 1.44 -20.55 13.15
CA LEU A 215 0.43 -21.08 14.06
C LEU A 215 0.57 -20.48 15.47
N TRP A 216 1.79 -20.06 15.81
CA TRP A 216 2.10 -19.44 17.08
C TRP A 216 3.30 -18.52 16.92
N SER A 217 3.20 -17.31 17.47
CA SER A 217 4.30 -16.35 17.53
C SER A 217 4.86 -16.22 18.93
N ALA A 218 6.18 -16.28 19.03
CA ALA A 218 6.91 -16.06 20.27
C ALA A 218 6.74 -14.65 20.83
N GLN A 219 6.37 -13.68 19.99
CA GLN A 219 6.15 -12.30 20.44
C GLN A 219 4.71 -12.06 20.87
N TYR A 220 3.73 -12.52 20.07
CA TYR A 220 2.31 -12.23 20.32
C TYR A 220 1.70 -13.10 21.42
N SER A 221 2.34 -14.22 21.77
CA SER A 221 1.93 -15.12 22.86
C SER A 221 2.36 -14.71 24.26
N LYS A 222 3.19 -13.66 24.39
CA LYS A 222 3.67 -13.23 25.70
C LYS A 222 2.55 -12.51 26.46
N LYS A 223 2.29 -12.95 27.70
CA LYS A 223 1.41 -12.25 28.66
C LYS A 223 1.76 -10.77 28.81
N PHE A 224 3.04 -10.43 28.70
CA PHE A 224 3.53 -9.06 28.59
C PHE A 224 4.50 -8.93 27.41
N ALA A 225 4.16 -8.06 26.46
CA ALA A 225 4.98 -7.76 25.29
C ALA A 225 5.26 -6.26 25.20
N THR A 226 6.41 -5.89 24.65
CA THR A 226 6.74 -4.51 24.30
C THR A 226 7.32 -4.46 22.90
N ASN A 227 7.42 -3.28 22.30
CA ASN A 227 8.11 -3.08 21.03
C ASN A 227 9.65 -2.95 21.17
N VAL A 228 10.21 -3.13 22.37
CA VAL A 228 11.65 -3.15 22.62
C VAL A 228 12.23 -4.52 22.27
N LEU A 229 13.21 -4.54 21.36
CA LEU A 229 13.84 -5.77 20.88
C LEU A 229 14.88 -6.29 21.90
N PRO A 230 14.68 -7.46 22.54
CA PRO A 230 15.66 -8.02 23.48
C PRO A 230 16.86 -8.66 22.77
N ALA A 231 16.72 -8.99 21.48
CA ALA A 231 17.75 -9.61 20.67
C ALA A 231 17.58 -9.22 19.19
N SER A 232 18.68 -9.17 18.45
CA SER A 232 18.69 -8.85 17.02
C SER A 232 17.90 -9.84 16.15
N ALA A 233 17.67 -11.07 16.63
CA ALA A 233 16.87 -12.07 15.93
C ALA A 233 15.37 -11.71 15.78
N HIS A 234 14.91 -10.68 16.48
CA HIS A 234 13.53 -10.18 16.38
C HIS A 234 13.39 -9.00 15.43
N PHE A 235 14.50 -8.42 14.98
CA PHE A 235 14.50 -7.23 14.13
C PHE A 235 13.91 -7.54 12.74
N ASP A 236 13.08 -6.64 12.23
CA ASP A 236 12.54 -6.73 10.88
C ASP A 236 13.59 -6.33 9.82
N PHE A 237 13.91 -7.26 8.93
CA PHE A 237 14.85 -7.01 7.83
C PHE A 237 14.17 -6.57 6.52
N ILE A 238 12.84 -6.47 6.50
CA ILE A 238 12.07 -6.01 5.34
C ILE A 238 11.89 -4.49 5.43
N TRP A 239 12.91 -3.75 5.03
CA TRP A 239 12.89 -2.29 4.92
C TRP A 239 13.44 -1.84 3.56
N PRO A 240 13.03 -0.68 3.03
CA PRO A 240 12.03 0.24 3.59
C PRO A 240 10.62 -0.35 3.59
N LYS A 241 9.77 0.09 4.53
CA LYS A 241 8.32 -0.22 4.52
C LYS A 241 7.57 0.82 3.70
N ARG A 242 8.10 2.03 3.62
CA ARG A 242 7.62 3.08 2.72
C ARG A 242 8.79 3.72 1.99
N ALA A 243 8.77 3.65 0.65
CA ALA A 243 9.73 4.30 -0.21
C ALA A 243 9.06 4.71 -1.53
N ILE A 244 8.97 6.00 -1.81
CA ILE A 244 8.17 6.52 -2.91
C ILE A 244 9.03 7.42 -3.78
N LEU A 245 8.84 7.31 -5.08
CA LEU A 245 9.19 8.32 -6.06
C LEU A 245 7.90 8.80 -6.71
N ALA A 246 7.62 10.09 -6.60
CA ALA A 246 6.44 10.73 -7.14
C ALA A 246 6.83 11.91 -8.03
N VAL A 247 6.16 12.02 -9.17
CA VAL A 247 6.20 13.17 -10.06
C VAL A 247 4.79 13.53 -10.49
N GLY A 248 4.50 14.80 -10.68
CA GLY A 248 3.13 15.22 -10.95
C GLY A 248 3.00 16.63 -11.50
N GLY A 249 1.75 16.95 -11.83
CA GLY A 249 1.28 18.26 -12.27
C GLY A 249 -0.16 18.46 -11.83
N GLU A 250 -0.77 19.60 -12.18
CA GLU A 250 -2.01 20.12 -11.56
C GLU A 250 -3.18 19.11 -11.56
N LYS A 251 -3.17 18.20 -12.55
CA LYS A 251 -4.26 17.27 -12.87
C LYS A 251 -3.78 15.85 -13.08
N TRP A 252 -2.53 15.55 -12.73
CA TRP A 252 -1.98 14.21 -12.90
C TRP A 252 -0.85 13.92 -11.91
N SER A 253 -0.67 12.66 -11.55
CA SER A 253 0.47 12.21 -10.75
C SER A 253 0.89 10.82 -11.19
N LEU A 254 2.20 10.60 -11.26
CA LEU A 254 2.82 9.29 -11.44
C LEU A 254 3.61 8.95 -10.18
N GLN A 255 3.39 7.76 -9.65
CA GLN A 255 4.06 7.28 -8.45
C GLN A 255 4.60 5.88 -8.69
N TYR A 256 5.83 5.63 -8.26
CA TYR A 256 6.43 4.32 -8.22
C TYR A 256 7.07 4.11 -6.86
N GLY A 257 6.86 2.95 -6.27
CA GLY A 257 7.54 2.59 -5.04
C GLY A 257 6.72 1.65 -4.19
N ARG A 258 6.94 1.78 -2.89
CA ARG A 258 6.42 0.94 -1.83
C ARG A 258 5.63 1.80 -0.85
N ASP A 259 4.36 1.53 -0.69
CA ASP A 259 3.50 2.17 0.32
C ASP A 259 2.26 1.30 0.59
N ARG A 260 1.50 1.62 1.63
CA ARG A 260 0.16 1.07 1.81
C ARG A 260 -0.83 1.78 0.90
N LEU A 261 -1.74 1.02 0.30
CA LEU A 261 -2.81 1.52 -0.55
C LEU A 261 -4.16 1.14 0.03
N GLU A 262 -5.18 1.95 -0.24
CA GLU A 262 -6.56 1.65 0.13
C GLU A 262 -7.47 2.14 -0.99
N ILE A 263 -8.22 1.21 -1.58
CA ILE A 263 -9.09 1.48 -2.73
C ILE A 263 -10.47 0.92 -2.40
N GLY A 264 -11.32 1.82 -1.91
CA GLY A 264 -12.69 1.50 -1.56
C GLY A 264 -13.21 2.37 -0.43
N ASN A 265 -14.51 2.26 -0.17
CA ASN A 265 -15.25 3.17 0.70
C ASN A 265 -15.60 2.57 2.07
N SER A 266 -15.18 1.34 2.34
CA SER A 266 -15.58 0.57 3.50
C SER A 266 -14.59 0.72 4.63
N THR A 267 -15.09 0.94 5.85
CA THR A 267 -14.27 0.98 7.07
C THR A 267 -14.03 -0.41 7.66
N ALA A 268 -14.74 -1.43 7.19
CA ALA A 268 -14.60 -2.82 7.65
C ALA A 268 -13.67 -3.65 6.75
N GLY A 269 -13.14 -3.05 5.69
CA GLY A 269 -12.28 -3.70 4.69
C GLY A 269 -12.82 -3.49 3.28
N ASN A 270 -11.89 -3.40 2.32
CA ASN A 270 -12.16 -3.08 0.92
C ASN A 270 -11.94 -4.29 0.01
N MET A 271 -12.76 -4.42 -1.04
CA MET A 271 -12.72 -5.59 -1.93
C MET A 271 -11.60 -5.55 -2.98
N LEU A 272 -11.16 -4.35 -3.40
CA LEU A 272 -10.09 -4.20 -4.39
C LEU A 272 -8.72 -4.28 -3.73
N VAL A 273 -8.42 -3.28 -2.90
CA VAL A 273 -7.17 -3.18 -2.16
C VAL A 273 -7.48 -2.55 -0.82
N ASP A 274 -6.98 -3.16 0.24
CA ASP A 274 -7.20 -2.69 1.60
C ASP A 274 -5.86 -2.54 2.34
N ASN A 275 -5.88 -1.75 3.41
CA ASN A 275 -4.66 -1.33 4.08
C ASN A 275 -4.08 -2.40 5.03
N HIS A 276 -4.60 -3.62 5.05
CA HIS A 276 -4.21 -4.71 5.98
C HIS A 276 -2.83 -5.32 5.73
N THR A 277 -2.10 -4.89 4.69
CA THR A 277 -0.73 -5.34 4.42
C THR A 277 0.28 -4.28 4.88
N ASP A 278 1.51 -4.71 5.17
CA ASP A 278 2.62 -3.82 5.51
C ASP A 278 2.86 -2.75 4.43
N PHE A 279 2.83 -3.18 3.17
CA PHE A 279 3.06 -2.38 1.98
C PHE A 279 2.67 -3.15 0.72
N HIS A 280 2.49 -2.40 -0.36
CA HIS A 280 2.49 -2.90 -1.73
C HIS A 280 3.64 -2.26 -2.49
N ASP A 281 4.33 -3.03 -3.33
CA ASP A 281 5.17 -2.47 -4.39
C ASP A 281 4.27 -2.15 -5.59
N TYR A 282 4.29 -0.91 -6.08
CA TYR A 282 3.33 -0.45 -7.08
C TYR A 282 3.88 0.58 -8.07
N LEU A 283 3.21 0.65 -9.21
CA LEU A 283 3.27 1.75 -10.17
C LEU A 283 1.84 2.30 -10.31
N SER A 284 1.66 3.60 -10.12
CA SER A 284 0.36 4.25 -10.28
C SER A 284 0.46 5.50 -11.14
N ALA A 285 -0.50 5.66 -12.05
CA ALA A 285 -0.78 6.92 -12.73
C ALA A 285 -2.21 7.36 -12.38
N THR A 286 -2.36 8.61 -11.95
CA THR A 286 -3.66 9.18 -11.60
C THR A 286 -3.85 10.45 -12.42
N PHE A 287 -5.05 10.64 -12.96
CA PHE A 287 -5.49 11.82 -13.69
C PHE A 287 -6.78 12.32 -13.06
N TYR A 288 -6.86 13.60 -12.73
CA TYR A 288 -7.98 14.10 -11.93
C TYR A 288 -8.37 15.54 -12.30
N SER A 289 -9.61 15.87 -12.01
CA SER A 289 -10.23 17.17 -12.20
C SER A 289 -11.35 17.38 -11.17
N SER A 290 -12.06 18.50 -11.23
CA SER A 290 -13.12 18.82 -10.26
C SER A 290 -14.24 17.78 -10.23
N GLY A 291 -14.61 17.18 -11.38
CA GLY A 291 -15.73 16.24 -11.52
C GLY A 291 -15.35 14.82 -11.97
N PHE A 292 -14.07 14.55 -12.23
CA PHE A 292 -13.62 13.27 -12.77
C PHE A 292 -12.26 12.89 -12.21
N LYS A 293 -12.06 11.59 -11.91
CA LYS A 293 -10.76 10.99 -11.63
C LYS A 293 -10.65 9.66 -12.37
N TYR A 294 -9.47 9.39 -12.92
CA TYR A 294 -9.08 8.10 -13.44
C TYR A 294 -7.77 7.70 -12.76
N GLN A 295 -7.72 6.48 -12.25
CA GLN A 295 -6.54 5.92 -11.63
C GLN A 295 -6.22 4.57 -12.23
N TRP A 296 -4.95 4.40 -12.54
CA TRP A 296 -4.35 3.17 -13.00
C TRP A 296 -3.29 2.74 -12.01
N ILE A 297 -3.32 1.48 -11.60
CA ILE A 297 -2.38 0.91 -10.63
C ILE A 297 -1.97 -0.47 -11.09
N ASN A 298 -0.67 -0.75 -11.03
CA ASN A 298 -0.13 -2.10 -11.06
C ASN A 298 0.51 -2.39 -9.72
N LEU A 299 0.01 -3.40 -9.04
CA LEU A 299 0.59 -3.93 -7.83
C LEU A 299 1.47 -5.13 -8.17
N PHE A 300 2.76 -5.00 -7.89
CA PHE A 300 3.73 -6.07 -8.08
C PHE A 300 3.66 -6.98 -6.87
N MET A 301 3.11 -8.18 -7.08
CA MET A 301 3.00 -9.16 -6.02
C MET A 301 4.36 -9.82 -5.80
N ASN A 302 4.71 -10.06 -4.53
CA ASN A 302 5.92 -10.79 -4.21
C ASN A 302 5.91 -12.15 -4.92
N GLY A 303 7.03 -12.44 -5.59
CA GLY A 303 7.28 -13.76 -6.14
C GLY A 303 7.26 -14.77 -5.01
N ILE A 304 6.72 -15.95 -5.29
CA ILE A 304 6.83 -17.05 -4.35
C ILE A 304 8.31 -17.49 -4.40
N THR A 305 8.99 -17.56 -3.28
CA THR A 305 10.39 -18.05 -3.26
C THR A 305 10.38 -19.41 -2.63
N ASN A 306 10.90 -20.42 -3.34
CA ASN A 306 11.22 -21.70 -2.73
C ASN A 306 12.44 -21.54 -1.82
N ASN A 307 12.62 -22.47 -0.89
CA ASN A 307 13.84 -22.53 -0.09
C ASN A 307 15.09 -22.59 -1.00
N GLY A 308 16.12 -21.85 -0.59
CA GLY A 308 17.34 -21.64 -1.38
C GLY A 308 17.36 -20.38 -2.24
N GLU A 309 16.40 -19.46 -2.06
CA GLU A 309 16.25 -18.22 -2.86
C GLU A 309 16.02 -18.50 -4.36
N VAL A 310 15.60 -19.74 -4.69
CA VAL A 310 15.20 -20.08 -6.05
C VAL A 310 13.82 -19.48 -6.27
N ARG A 311 13.82 -18.33 -6.96
CA ARG A 311 12.63 -17.62 -7.40
C ARG A 311 11.72 -18.60 -8.14
N THR A 312 10.45 -18.75 -7.70
CA THR A 312 9.47 -19.45 -8.54
C THR A 312 9.33 -18.68 -9.84
N ASP A 313 9.13 -19.41 -10.93
CA ASP A 313 9.10 -18.92 -12.31
C ASP A 313 7.96 -17.93 -12.62
N ASP A 314 7.12 -17.61 -11.63
CA ASP A 314 5.90 -16.85 -11.79
C ASP A 314 6.02 -15.40 -11.28
N THR A 315 5.85 -14.41 -12.17
CA THR A 315 5.66 -13.00 -11.81
C THR A 315 4.18 -12.66 -11.88
N ARG A 316 3.64 -12.05 -10.81
CA ARG A 316 2.23 -11.67 -10.72
C ARG A 316 2.09 -10.17 -10.55
N ILE A 317 1.21 -9.57 -11.35
CA ILE A 317 0.89 -8.16 -11.32
C ILE A 317 -0.63 -8.03 -11.21
N TYR A 318 -1.11 -7.45 -10.11
CA TYR A 318 -2.53 -7.13 -9.98
C TYR A 318 -2.77 -5.73 -10.56
N MET A 319 -3.49 -5.69 -11.68
CA MET A 319 -3.68 -4.48 -12.47
C MET A 319 -5.08 -3.95 -12.23
N ILE A 320 -5.22 -2.65 -11.97
CA ILE A 320 -6.46 -2.01 -11.52
C ILE A 320 -6.69 -0.72 -12.30
N HIS A 321 -7.89 -0.56 -12.82
CA HIS A 321 -8.47 0.69 -13.28
C HIS A 321 -9.56 1.14 -12.32
N THR A 322 -9.60 2.43 -12.02
CA THR A 322 -10.70 3.06 -11.27
C THR A 322 -11.08 4.36 -11.95
N LEU A 323 -12.36 4.49 -12.33
CA LEU A 323 -12.96 5.72 -12.83
C LEU A 323 -13.94 6.25 -11.79
N GLU A 324 -13.76 7.49 -11.37
CA GLU A 324 -14.64 8.20 -10.46
C GLU A 324 -15.28 9.39 -11.18
N PHE A 325 -16.60 9.51 -11.06
CA PHE A 325 -17.39 10.59 -11.63
C PHE A 325 -18.20 11.27 -10.53
N ARG A 326 -18.18 12.60 -10.50
CA ARG A 326 -18.98 13.40 -9.59
C ARG A 326 -19.83 14.40 -10.40
N PRO A 327 -20.99 13.98 -10.94
CA PRO A 327 -21.83 14.85 -11.78
C PRO A 327 -22.40 16.05 -11.02
N ILE A 328 -22.63 15.91 -9.71
CA ILE A 328 -23.03 16.98 -8.80
C ILE A 328 -22.33 16.80 -7.45
N SER A 329 -22.23 17.86 -6.64
CA SER A 329 -21.46 17.86 -5.39
C SER A 329 -21.90 16.79 -4.36
N LYS A 330 -23.14 16.29 -4.46
CA LYS A 330 -23.75 15.32 -3.53
C LYS A 330 -23.78 13.88 -4.04
N LEU A 331 -23.30 13.62 -5.25
CA LEU A 331 -23.38 12.29 -5.87
C LEU A 331 -22.06 11.94 -6.56
N SER A 332 -21.47 10.81 -6.19
CA SER A 332 -20.29 10.23 -6.82
C SER A 332 -20.54 8.79 -7.25
N PHE A 333 -20.03 8.43 -8.42
CA PHE A 333 -19.99 7.07 -8.96
C PHE A 333 -18.55 6.63 -9.08
N ILE A 334 -18.27 5.39 -8.71
CA ILE A 334 -16.95 4.78 -8.85
C ILE A 334 -17.14 3.46 -9.57
N ILE A 335 -16.36 3.25 -10.62
CA ILE A 335 -16.35 2.03 -11.43
C ILE A 335 -14.91 1.55 -11.46
N SER A 336 -14.69 0.29 -11.08
CA SER A 336 -13.38 -0.33 -11.10
C SER A 336 -13.37 -1.57 -11.98
N GLU A 337 -12.24 -1.84 -12.60
CA GLU A 337 -11.95 -3.06 -13.34
C GLU A 337 -10.56 -3.52 -12.93
N ASP A 338 -10.40 -4.81 -12.62
CA ASP A 338 -9.15 -5.37 -12.16
C ASP A 338 -8.90 -6.76 -12.75
N VAL A 339 -7.63 -7.12 -12.88
CA VAL A 339 -7.20 -8.43 -13.37
C VAL A 339 -5.84 -8.78 -12.79
N MET A 340 -5.64 -10.07 -12.50
CA MET A 340 -4.33 -10.62 -12.17
C MET A 340 -3.63 -11.03 -13.46
N TYR A 341 -2.48 -10.43 -13.74
CA TYR A 341 -1.56 -10.85 -14.79
C TYR A 341 -0.48 -11.75 -14.20
N LYS A 342 -0.35 -12.95 -14.74
CA LYS A 342 0.66 -13.95 -14.40
C LYS A 342 1.55 -14.22 -15.61
N VAL A 343 2.86 -14.15 -15.39
CA VAL A 343 3.89 -14.61 -16.34
C VAL A 343 4.58 -15.80 -15.71
N SER A 344 4.56 -16.95 -16.37
CA SER A 344 5.18 -18.19 -15.90
C SER A 344 6.29 -18.64 -16.86
N SER A 345 7.46 -19.03 -16.34
CA SER A 345 8.51 -19.67 -17.15
C SER A 345 8.24 -21.18 -17.23
N ASP A 346 8.08 -21.70 -18.44
CA ASP A 346 8.12 -23.14 -18.69
C ASP A 346 9.48 -23.52 -19.25
N GLY A 347 10.32 -24.07 -18.38
CA GLY A 347 11.40 -25.01 -18.67
C GLY A 347 12.61 -24.58 -19.52
N ASN A 348 12.50 -23.64 -20.45
CA ASN A 348 13.60 -23.26 -21.36
C ASN A 348 13.53 -21.85 -21.97
N ASP A 349 12.45 -21.08 -21.79
CA ASP A 349 12.35 -19.71 -22.32
C ASP A 349 12.10 -18.69 -21.19
N PRO A 350 12.96 -17.67 -21.01
CA PRO A 350 12.68 -16.58 -20.09
C PRO A 350 11.52 -15.75 -20.67
N GLN A 351 10.33 -15.89 -20.10
CA GLN A 351 9.23 -15.02 -20.47
C GLN A 351 9.42 -13.63 -19.89
N VAL A 352 9.44 -12.65 -20.77
CA VAL A 352 9.54 -11.23 -20.45
C VAL A 352 8.12 -10.70 -20.22
N VAL A 353 7.95 -9.85 -19.21
CA VAL A 353 6.71 -9.08 -19.01
C VAL A 353 6.33 -8.37 -20.30
N ASP A 354 5.18 -8.71 -20.87
CA ASP A 354 4.68 -8.05 -22.07
C ASP A 354 4.01 -6.73 -21.67
N LEU A 355 4.72 -5.64 -21.93
CA LEU A 355 4.28 -4.28 -21.61
C LEU A 355 2.99 -3.89 -22.34
N SER A 356 2.59 -4.61 -23.41
CA SER A 356 1.33 -4.34 -24.10
C SER A 356 0.10 -4.62 -23.24
N PHE A 357 0.21 -5.54 -22.27
CA PHE A 357 -0.85 -5.83 -21.31
C PHE A 357 -0.92 -4.83 -20.16
N ILE A 358 0.17 -4.09 -19.92
CA ILE A 358 0.29 -3.04 -18.90
C ILE A 358 -0.07 -1.68 -19.53
N ASN A 359 -0.98 -1.66 -20.51
CA ASN A 359 -1.44 -0.43 -21.14
C ASN A 359 -2.60 0.17 -20.32
N PRO A 360 -2.47 1.40 -19.77
CA PRO A 360 -3.54 2.04 -19.00
C PRO A 360 -4.82 2.29 -19.82
N ALA A 361 -4.73 2.39 -21.15
CA ALA A 361 -5.92 2.60 -21.98
C ALA A 361 -6.66 1.30 -22.36
N PHE A 362 -6.16 0.14 -21.92
CA PHE A 362 -6.75 -1.15 -22.27
C PHE A 362 -7.94 -1.48 -21.37
N ILE A 363 -8.98 -2.12 -21.92
CA ILE A 363 -10.09 -2.67 -21.11
C ILE A 363 -9.75 -4.13 -20.84
N TYR A 364 -9.52 -4.49 -19.58
CA TYR A 364 -8.99 -5.79 -19.19
C TYR A 364 -9.92 -6.96 -19.53
N HIS A 365 -11.23 -6.74 -19.62
CA HIS A 365 -12.21 -7.73 -20.10
C HIS A 365 -11.93 -8.24 -21.53
N ASN A 366 -11.14 -7.52 -22.33
CA ASN A 366 -10.76 -7.98 -23.67
C ASN A 366 -9.55 -8.94 -23.67
N LEU A 367 -8.92 -9.18 -22.51
CA LEU A 367 -7.77 -10.08 -22.36
C LEU A 367 -8.23 -11.54 -22.28
N ASN A 368 -8.51 -12.14 -23.44
CA ASN A 368 -8.97 -13.54 -23.55
C ASN A 368 -7.78 -14.53 -23.53
N ASN A 369 -6.92 -14.45 -22.51
CA ASN A 369 -5.86 -15.43 -22.31
C ASN A 369 -5.84 -15.96 -20.88
N ARG A 370 -6.54 -17.07 -20.68
CA ARG A 370 -6.71 -17.73 -19.38
C ARG A 370 -5.43 -18.30 -18.78
N SER A 371 -4.34 -18.44 -19.54
CA SER A 371 -3.07 -18.88 -18.97
C SER A 371 -2.30 -17.74 -18.31
N MET A 372 -2.58 -16.49 -18.71
CA MET A 372 -1.90 -15.29 -18.21
C MET A 372 -2.81 -14.40 -17.37
N PHE A 373 -4.12 -14.46 -17.56
CA PHE A 373 -5.09 -13.61 -16.89
C PHE A 373 -6.16 -14.45 -16.20
N ASN A 374 -6.61 -14.00 -15.04
CA ASN A 374 -7.83 -14.51 -14.39
C ASN A 374 -9.12 -13.89 -14.97
N ALA A 375 -9.06 -13.38 -16.20
CA ALA A 375 -10.20 -12.86 -16.96
C ALA A 375 -10.92 -13.98 -17.76
N ILE A 376 -12.14 -13.70 -18.22
CA ILE A 376 -13.07 -14.65 -18.86
C ILE A 376 -12.48 -15.35 -20.09
#